data_AF-A0A523V944-F1
#
_entry.id   AF-A0A523V944-F1
#
_cell.length_a   1.000
_cell.length_b   1.000
_cell.length_c   1.000
_cell.angle_alpha   90.00
_cell.angle_beta   90.00
_cell.angle_gamma   90.00
#
_symmetry.space_group_name_H-M   'P 1'
#
loop_
_entity.id
_entity.type
_entity.pdbx_description
1 polymer ?
#
loop_
_entity_poly.entity_id
_entity_poly.type
_entity_poly.pdbx_seq_one_letter_code
_entity_poly.pdbx_strand_id
1 'polypeptide(L)'
;MKKTFVKLSLYPHQILIVYGIGCSGNGVNFLKSYGFHSLHGRTLPVATGAKIASHKMVVIAVSGDGDGMGIGGNHFIHTCRRNINITNI
;
A
#
# COMPACT_ATOMS: atom_id res chain seq x y z
N MET A 1 -5.98 3.16 -10.80
CA MET A 1 -6.54 2.58 -9.57
C MET A 1 -8.07 2.47 -9.58
N LYS A 2 -8.85 3.57 -9.60
CA LYS A 2 -10.34 3.52 -9.59
C LYS A 2 -10.96 2.61 -10.67
N LYS A 3 -10.49 2.70 -11.92
CA LYS A 3 -10.97 1.84 -13.03
C LYS A 3 -10.74 0.35 -12.74
N THR A 4 -9.60 0.01 -12.13
CA THR A 4 -9.26 -1.38 -11.76
C THR A 4 -10.20 -1.90 -10.68
N PHE A 5 -10.53 -1.11 -9.66
CA PHE A 5 -11.45 -1.52 -8.60
C PHE A 5 -12.84 -1.84 -9.14
N VAL A 6 -13.35 -1.01 -10.06
CA VAL A 6 -14.64 -1.27 -10.73
C VAL A 6 -14.57 -2.55 -11.57
N LYS A 7 -13.50 -2.73 -12.36
CA LYS A 7 -13.32 -3.92 -13.20
C LYS A 7 -13.24 -5.22 -12.39
N LEU A 8 -12.65 -5.16 -11.20
CA LEU A 8 -12.52 -6.30 -10.28
C LEU A 8 -13.71 -6.44 -9.31
N SER A 9 -14.75 -5.62 -9.44
CA SER A 9 -15.92 -5.61 -8.54
C SER A 9 -15.54 -5.51 -7.05
N LEU A 10 -14.50 -4.72 -6.74
CA LEU A 10 -14.05 -4.50 -5.37
C LEU A 10 -14.80 -3.35 -4.72
N TYR A 11 -15.37 -3.61 -3.55
CA TYR A 11 -16.05 -2.61 -2.75
C TYR A 11 -15.07 -1.87 -1.81
N PRO A 12 -15.35 -0.61 -1.44
CA PRO A 12 -14.49 0.21 -0.58
C PRO A 12 -13.99 -0.47 0.70
N HIS A 13 -14.85 -1.26 1.35
CA HIS A 13 -14.53 -1.93 2.62
C HIS A 13 -13.61 -3.15 2.47
N GLN A 14 -13.33 -3.59 1.24
CA GLN A 14 -12.43 -4.71 0.96
C GLN A 14 -10.99 -4.24 0.68
N ILE A 15 -10.80 -2.93 0.52
CA ILE A 15 -9.55 -2.33 0.05
C ILE A 15 -8.94 -1.50 1.18
N LEU A 16 -7.66 -1.74 1.43
CA LEU A 16 -6.80 -0.86 2.22
C LEU A 16 -5.68 -0.35 1.34
N ILE A 17 -5.51 0.97 1.30
CA ILE A 17 -4.38 1.61 0.64
C ILE A 17 -3.48 2.24 1.70
N VAL A 18 -2.22 1.83 1.72
CA VAL A 18 -1.19 2.34 2.61
C VAL A 18 -0.30 3.29 1.82
N TYR A 19 -0.21 4.54 2.25
CA TYR A 19 0.54 5.59 1.58
C TYR A 19 1.83 5.91 2.34
N GLY A 20 2.92 6.13 1.61
CA GLY A 20 4.18 6.69 2.16
C GLY A 20 4.13 8.20 2.32
N ILE A 21 5.28 8.82 2.58
CA ILE A 21 5.42 10.29 2.65
C ILE A 21 5.93 10.83 1.31
N GLY A 22 5.30 11.87 0.79
CA GLY A 22 5.69 12.56 -0.44
C GLY A 22 4.48 13.01 -1.27
N CYS A 23 4.73 13.53 -2.48
CA CYS A 23 3.65 13.92 -3.40
C CYS A 23 2.71 12.74 -3.72
N SER A 24 3.25 11.52 -3.81
CA SER A 24 2.49 10.28 -3.96
C SER A 24 1.69 9.88 -2.71
N GLY A 25 2.13 10.33 -1.52
CA GLY A 25 1.51 10.04 -0.22
C GLY A 25 0.21 10.80 0.06
N ASN A 26 0.03 11.97 -0.55
CA ASN A 26 -1.16 12.82 -0.37
C ASN A 26 -2.46 12.21 -0.92
N GLY A 27 -2.39 11.06 -1.58
CA GLY A 27 -3.53 10.39 -2.21
C GLY A 27 -4.55 9.75 -1.25
N VAL A 28 -4.29 9.72 0.06
CA VAL A 28 -5.14 9.07 1.07
C VAL A 28 -6.61 9.50 0.98
N ASN A 29 -6.85 10.77 0.68
CA ASN A 29 -8.21 11.34 0.64
C ASN A 29 -8.86 11.29 -0.75
N PHE A 30 -8.19 10.74 -1.76
CA PHE A 30 -8.68 10.79 -3.15
C PHE A 30 -9.55 9.59 -3.55
N LEU A 31 -9.49 8.50 -2.78
CA LEU A 31 -10.23 7.27 -3.07
C LEU A 31 -11.10 6.87 -1.88
N LYS A 32 -12.34 6.48 -2.17
CA LYS A 32 -13.26 5.93 -1.17
C LYS A 32 -12.87 4.48 -0.86
N SER A 33 -12.01 4.29 0.12
CA SER A 33 -11.60 3.00 0.70
C SER A 33 -11.03 3.23 2.10
N TYR A 34 -10.58 2.17 2.79
CA TYR A 34 -9.69 2.38 3.91
C TYR A 34 -8.35 2.94 3.40
N GLY A 35 -7.86 3.98 4.06
CA GLY A 35 -6.61 4.66 3.73
C GLY A 35 -5.76 4.84 4.99
N PHE A 36 -4.47 4.55 4.90
CA PHE A 36 -3.53 4.74 6.01
C PHE A 36 -2.30 5.51 5.51
N HIS A 37 -2.05 6.69 6.10
CA HIS A 37 -0.83 7.45 5.82
C HIS A 37 0.26 6.99 6.78
N SER A 38 1.24 6.27 6.25
CA SER A 38 2.36 5.73 7.02
C SER A 38 3.52 6.73 7.16
N LEU A 39 4.56 6.33 7.87
CA LEU A 39 5.80 7.10 7.99
C LEU A 39 6.69 6.94 6.76
N HIS A 40 7.62 7.88 6.60
CA HIS A 40 8.52 7.90 5.45
C HIS A 40 9.34 6.60 5.33
N GLY A 41 9.20 5.91 4.20
CA GLY A 41 9.77 4.60 3.91
C GLY A 41 9.26 3.47 4.80
N ARG A 42 8.08 3.60 5.38
CA ARG A 42 7.42 2.57 6.21
C ARG A 42 6.11 2.06 5.61
N THR A 43 5.83 2.40 4.35
CA THR A 43 4.68 1.95 3.58
C THR A 43 4.56 0.43 3.55
N LEU A 44 5.64 -0.27 3.16
CA LEU A 44 5.63 -1.73 3.02
C LEU A 44 5.59 -2.50 4.35
N PRO A 45 6.28 -2.10 5.43
CA PRO A 45 6.10 -2.70 6.75
C PRO A 45 4.66 -2.62 7.24
N VAL A 46 4.02 -1.46 7.11
CA VAL A 46 2.62 -1.27 7.51
C VAL A 46 1.68 -2.12 6.63
N ALA A 47 1.87 -2.10 5.31
CA ALA A 47 1.10 -2.93 4.39
C ALA A 47 1.26 -4.43 4.69
N THR A 48 2.47 -4.87 5.05
CA THR A 48 2.77 -6.25 5.45
C THR A 48 1.99 -6.64 6.70
N GLY A 49 2.03 -5.80 7.75
CA GLY A 49 1.27 -6.04 8.97
C GLY A 49 -0.24 -6.13 8.69
N ALA A 50 -0.78 -5.22 7.88
CA ALA A 50 -2.19 -5.25 7.51
C ALA A 50 -2.59 -6.53 6.75
N LYS A 51 -1.75 -6.97 5.81
CA LYS A 51 -2.03 -8.19 5.02
C LYS A 51 -1.94 -9.47 5.85
N ILE A 52 -1.07 -9.49 6.86
CA ILE A 52 -0.96 -10.60 7.82
C ILE A 52 -2.17 -10.60 8.76
N ALA A 53 -2.59 -9.42 9.24
CA ALA A 53 -3.74 -9.30 10.14
C ALA A 53 -5.08 -9.64 9.46
N SER A 54 -5.22 -9.35 8.15
CA SER A 54 -6.42 -9.67 7.38
C SER A 54 -6.09 -10.20 5.99
N HIS A 55 -6.02 -11.53 5.87
CA HIS A 55 -5.69 -12.20 4.60
C HIS A 55 -6.70 -11.94 3.48
N LYS A 56 -7.97 -11.68 3.81
CA LYS A 56 -9.03 -11.38 2.82
C LYS A 56 -8.97 -9.95 2.26
N MET A 57 -8.29 -9.05 2.95
CA MET A 57 -8.21 -7.65 2.54
C MET A 57 -7.28 -7.48 1.33
N VAL A 58 -7.71 -6.68 0.35
CA VAL A 58 -6.87 -6.24 -0.76
C VAL A 58 -6.02 -5.08 -0.25
N VAL A 59 -4.72 -5.33 -0.11
CA VAL A 59 -3.77 -4.34 0.43
C VAL A 59 -2.90 -3.80 -0.71
N ILE A 60 -2.89 -2.48 -0.83
CA ILE A 60 -2.12 -1.76 -1.84
C ILE A 60 -1.18 -0.79 -1.13
N ALA A 61 0.10 -0.86 -1.42
CA ALA A 61 1.10 0.10 -0.98
C ALA A 61 1.34 1.13 -2.09
N VAL A 62 1.35 2.42 -1.72
CA VAL A 62 1.66 3.53 -2.62
C VAL A 62 2.84 4.30 -2.04
N SER A 63 3.98 4.23 -2.71
CA SER A 63 5.22 4.89 -2.28
C SER A 63 5.91 5.57 -3.44
N GLY A 64 6.45 6.77 -3.23
CA GLY A 64 7.35 7.38 -4.21
C GLY A 64 8.66 6.60 -4.34
N ASP A 65 9.46 6.94 -5.35
CA ASP A 65 10.81 6.42 -5.55
C ASP A 65 11.72 6.64 -4.32
N GLY A 66 11.77 7.86 -3.78
CA GLY A 66 12.56 8.17 -2.58
C GLY A 66 12.04 7.47 -1.32
N ASP A 67 10.72 7.31 -1.20
CA ASP A 67 10.07 6.64 -0.07
C ASP A 67 10.31 5.12 -0.11
N GLY A 68 10.02 4.47 -1.23
CA GLY A 68 10.03 3.02 -1.38
C GLY A 68 11.41 2.44 -1.73
N MET A 69 12.17 3.10 -2.60
CA MET A 69 13.49 2.63 -3.07
C MET A 69 14.66 3.35 -2.38
N GLY A 70 14.44 4.54 -1.83
CA GLY A 70 15.41 5.23 -0.98
C GLY A 70 15.39 4.72 0.46
N ILE A 71 14.82 5.50 1.39
CA ILE A 71 14.80 5.20 2.83
C ILE A 71 14.03 3.90 3.16
N GLY A 72 13.10 3.48 2.29
CA GLY A 72 12.35 2.24 2.40
C GLY A 72 13.00 1.02 1.74
N GLY A 73 14.17 1.15 1.09
CA GLY A 73 14.74 0.13 0.21
C GLY A 73 14.93 -1.25 0.85
N ASN A 74 15.39 -1.31 2.11
CA ASN A 74 15.52 -2.58 2.83
C ASN A 74 14.17 -3.29 3.02
N HIS A 75 13.10 -2.53 3.27
CA HIS A 75 11.76 -3.09 3.40
C HIS A 75 11.24 -3.59 2.06
N PHE A 76 11.53 -2.88 0.97
CA PHE A 76 11.20 -3.31 -0.38
C PHE A 76 11.80 -4.68 -0.70
N ILE A 77 13.12 -4.83 -0.56
CA ILE A 77 13.83 -6.09 -0.84
C ILE A 77 13.25 -7.24 -0.02
N HIS A 78 13.02 -7.02 1.28
CA HIS A 78 12.53 -8.08 2.13
C HIS A 78 11.04 -8.40 1.92
N THR A 79 10.21 -7.43 1.52
CA THR A 79 8.81 -7.70 1.16
C THR A 79 8.73 -8.55 -0.10
N CYS A 80 9.56 -8.26 -1.12
CA CYS A 80 9.69 -9.10 -2.31
C CYS A 80 10.14 -10.53 -1.94
N ARG A 81 11.19 -10.66 -1.10
CA ARG A 81 11.70 -11.97 -0.65
C ARG A 81 10.64 -12.82 0.07
N ARG A 82 9.75 -12.18 0.84
CA ARG A 82 8.70 -12.88 1.59
C ARG A 82 7.49 -13.26 0.73
N ASN A 83 7.40 -12.74 -0.49
CA ASN A 83 6.27 -12.96 -1.41
C ASN A 83 4.90 -12.71 -0.75
N ILE A 84 4.82 -11.64 0.05
CA ILE A 84 3.55 -11.24 0.67
C ILE A 84 2.63 -10.72 -0.43
N ASN A 85 1.37 -11.19 -0.46
CA ASN A 85 0.38 -10.81 -1.47
C ASN A 85 -0.10 -9.35 -1.30
N ILE A 86 0.76 -8.41 -1.71
CA ILE A 86 0.54 -6.96 -1.68
C ILE A 86 0.90 -6.40 -3.06
N THR A 87 0.09 -5.46 -3.54
CA THR A 87 0.41 -4.68 -4.74
C THR A 87 1.15 -3.41 -4.31
N ASN A 88 2.39 -3.22 -4.76
CA ASN A 88 3.16 -1.99 -4.54
C ASN A 88 3.18 -1.12 -5.81
N ILE A 89 2.87 0.18 -5.67
CA ILE A 89 2.77 1.15 -6.77
C ILE A 89 3.58 2.40 -6.44
#